data_AF-A0A8T3YYH3-F1
#
_entry.id   AF-A0A8T3YYH3-F1
#
_cell.length_a   1.000
_cell.length_b   1.000
_cell.length_c   1.000
_cell.angle_alpha   90.00
_cell.angle_beta   90.00
_cell.angle_gamma   90.00
#
_symmetry.space_group_name_H-M   'P 1'
#
loop_
_entity.id
_entity.type
_entity.pdbx_description
1 polymer ?
#
loop_
_entity_poly.entity_id
_entity_poly.type
_entity_poly.pdbx_seq_one_letter_code
_entity_poly.pdbx_strand_id
1 'polypeptide(L)'
;MYLDSLHSVFNTIGGMIFQVVLISPQIFHFEVIVTSVANIICLTMIIPIYWGQYREAKSKFTISLILLFLMVLLQNLLFVAYFLLYLPKSCTGAMGPLLFSGCEFIVLTLFLKVSEDE
;
A
#
# COMPACT_ATOMS: atom_id res chain seq x y z
N MET A 1 10.38 15.89 -27.60
CA MET A 1 10.97 14.60 -28.05
C MET A 1 11.22 13.62 -26.91
N TYR A 2 11.96 13.99 -25.84
CA TYR A 2 12.17 13.07 -24.69
C TYR A 2 10.90 12.82 -23.85
N LEU A 3 10.05 13.84 -23.68
CA LEU A 3 8.80 13.76 -22.91
C LEU A 3 7.74 12.85 -23.57
N ASP A 4 7.60 12.91 -24.91
CA ASP A 4 6.67 12.03 -25.65
C ASP A 4 7.09 10.57 -25.63
N SER A 5 8.41 10.32 -25.69
CA SER A 5 8.97 8.97 -25.59
C SER A 5 8.72 8.39 -24.19
N LEU A 6 8.92 9.19 -23.14
CA LEU A 6 8.68 8.75 -21.77
C LEU A 6 7.19 8.47 -21.51
N HIS A 7 6.30 9.31 -22.03
CA HIS A 7 4.85 9.11 -21.93
C HIS A 7 4.40 7.86 -22.71
N SER A 8 4.95 7.61 -23.90
CA SER A 8 4.68 6.41 -24.70
C SER A 8 5.17 5.13 -24.01
N VAL A 9 6.36 5.16 -23.42
CA VAL A 9 6.91 4.03 -22.66
C VAL A 9 6.07 3.75 -21.41
N PHE A 10 5.70 4.77 -20.65
CA PHE A 10 4.79 4.62 -19.50
C PHE A 10 3.44 4.05 -19.90
N ASN A 11 2.86 4.54 -20.99
CA ASN A 11 1.56 4.07 -21.47
C ASN A 11 1.63 2.61 -21.97
N THR A 12 2.74 2.23 -22.59
CA THR A 12 2.96 0.85 -23.07
C THR A 12 3.20 -0.11 -21.91
N ILE A 13 4.06 0.25 -20.95
CA ILE A 13 4.33 -0.57 -19.76
C ILE A 13 3.06 -0.66 -18.91
N GLY A 14 2.37 0.45 -18.68
CA GLY A 14 1.10 0.48 -17.96
C GLY A 14 0.04 -0.39 -18.63
N GLY A 15 -0.07 -0.33 -19.97
CA GLY A 15 -0.96 -1.18 -20.74
C GLY A 15 -0.62 -2.67 -20.65
N MET A 16 0.67 -3.02 -20.67
CA MET A 16 1.13 -4.42 -20.50
C MET A 16 0.81 -4.96 -19.11
N ILE A 17 1.10 -4.18 -18.05
CA ILE A 17 0.79 -4.57 -16.67
C ILE A 17 -0.72 -4.73 -16.50
N PHE A 18 -1.50 -3.77 -17.00
CA PHE A 18 -2.97 -3.80 -16.93
C PHE A 18 -3.56 -5.01 -17.66
N GLN A 19 -3.03 -5.37 -18.83
CA GLN A 19 -3.42 -6.57 -19.58
C GLN A 19 -3.07 -7.86 -18.85
N VAL A 20 -1.86 -8.00 -18.31
CA VAL A 20 -1.44 -9.19 -17.55
C VAL A 20 -2.31 -9.39 -16.31
N VAL A 21 -2.63 -8.30 -15.61
CA VAL A 21 -3.54 -8.31 -14.45
C VAL A 21 -4.97 -8.72 -14.85
N LEU A 22 -5.45 -8.29 -16.03
CA LEU A 22 -6.77 -8.67 -16.56
C LEU A 22 -6.86 -10.12 -17.02
N ILE A 23 -5.78 -10.68 -17.59
CA ILE A 23 -5.77 -12.02 -18.20
C ILE A 23 -5.71 -13.13 -17.14
N SER A 24 -5.09 -12.89 -15.97
CA SER A 24 -4.98 -13.90 -14.91
C SER A 24 -5.32 -13.35 -13.52
N PRO A 25 -6.63 -13.21 -13.19
CA PRO A 25 -7.07 -12.71 -11.88
C PRO A 25 -6.59 -13.61 -10.72
N GLN A 26 -6.34 -14.90 -10.97
CA GLN A 26 -5.86 -15.84 -9.96
C GLN A 26 -4.41 -15.57 -9.53
N ILE A 27 -3.52 -15.23 -10.48
CA ILE A 27 -2.12 -14.89 -10.17
C ILE A 27 -2.09 -13.58 -9.37
N PHE A 28 -2.88 -12.60 -9.80
CA PHE A 28 -3.01 -11.33 -9.11
C PHE A 28 -3.52 -11.49 -7.67
N HIS A 29 -4.52 -12.35 -7.44
CA HIS A 29 -5.01 -12.63 -6.08
C HIS A 29 -3.93 -13.23 -5.18
N PHE A 30 -3.18 -14.21 -5.70
CA PHE A 30 -2.14 -14.87 -4.92
C PHE A 30 -1.02 -13.88 -4.56
N GLU A 31 -0.58 -13.06 -5.51
CA GLU A 31 0.42 -12.02 -5.26
C GLU A 31 -0.04 -11.00 -4.23
N VAL A 32 -1.29 -10.53 -4.31
CA VAL A 32 -1.84 -9.57 -3.33
C VAL A 32 -1.87 -10.18 -1.93
N ILE A 33 -2.37 -11.42 -1.79
CA ILE A 33 -2.42 -12.10 -0.48
C ILE A 33 -1.01 -12.28 0.09
N VAL A 34 -0.07 -12.79 -0.71
CA VAL A 34 1.32 -13.02 -0.25
C VAL A 34 1.98 -11.70 0.15
N THR A 35 1.81 -10.65 -0.65
CA THR A 35 2.38 -9.33 -0.37
C THR A 35 1.78 -8.71 0.89
N SER A 36 0.45 -8.80 1.06
CA SER A 36 -0.19 -8.28 2.26
C SER A 36 0.20 -9.04 3.53
N VAL A 37 0.36 -10.37 3.46
CA VAL A 37 0.86 -11.17 4.58
C VAL A 37 2.31 -10.79 4.93
N ALA A 38 3.18 -10.63 3.94
CA ALA A 38 4.56 -10.18 4.16
C ALA A 38 4.61 -8.78 4.81
N ASN A 39 3.76 -7.86 4.36
CA ASN A 39 3.63 -6.52 4.94
C ASN A 39 3.15 -6.57 6.39
N ILE A 40 2.17 -7.41 6.73
CA ILE A 40 1.69 -7.58 8.10
C ILE A 40 2.83 -8.03 9.02
N ILE A 41 3.61 -9.03 8.57
CA ILE A 41 4.74 -9.56 9.33
C ILE A 41 5.78 -8.44 9.55
N CYS A 42 6.14 -7.71 8.50
CA CYS A 42 7.11 -6.63 8.56
C CYS A 42 6.66 -5.49 9.50
N LEU A 43 5.41 -5.03 9.36
CA LEU A 43 4.84 -3.97 10.19
C LEU A 43 4.76 -4.39 11.66
N THR A 44 4.42 -5.66 11.92
CA THR A 44 4.39 -6.19 13.29
C THR A 44 5.77 -6.18 13.95
N MET A 45 6.86 -6.32 13.19
CA MET A 45 8.23 -6.17 13.71
C MET A 45 8.65 -4.70 13.89
N ILE A 46 8.22 -3.81 13.00
CA ILE A 46 8.61 -2.39 13.00
C ILE A 46 7.87 -1.57 14.06
N ILE A 47 6.56 -1.78 14.22
CA ILE A 47 5.72 -1.00 15.16
C ILE A 47 6.28 -0.99 16.59
N PRO A 48 6.71 -2.11 17.19
CA PRO A 48 7.31 -2.14 18.52
C PRO A 48 8.59 -1.30 18.66
N ILE A 49 9.41 -1.27 17.60
CA ILE A 49 10.66 -0.50 17.57
C ILE A 49 10.35 1.00 17.66
N TYR A 50 9.42 1.46 16.82
CA TYR A 50 8.99 2.86 16.83
C TYR A 50 8.24 3.22 18.11
N TRP A 51 7.47 2.29 18.68
CA TRP A 51 6.82 2.48 19.98
C TRP A 51 7.83 2.70 21.11
N GLY A 52 8.94 1.96 21.09
CA GLY A 52 10.07 2.17 22.00
C GLY A 52 10.66 3.57 21.86
N GLN A 53 10.92 4.01 20.63
CA GLN A 53 11.43 5.36 20.35
C GLN A 53 10.45 6.46 20.76
N TYR A 54 9.14 6.26 20.58
CA TYR A 54 8.13 7.21 21.05
C TYR A 54 8.17 7.36 22.56
N ARG A 55 8.35 6.27 23.30
CA ARG A 55 8.41 6.31 24.77
C ARG A 55 9.61 7.11 25.27
N GLU A 56 10.72 7.10 24.53
CA GLU A 56 11.94 7.84 24.88
C GLU A 56 11.91 9.30 24.41
N ALA A 57 11.60 9.55 23.13
CA ALA A 57 11.67 10.87 22.54
C ALA A 57 10.38 11.69 22.66
N LYS A 58 9.23 11.04 22.92
CA LYS A 58 7.86 11.63 22.94
C LYS A 58 7.57 12.56 21.75
N SER A 59 8.17 12.29 20.60
CA SER A 59 7.99 13.13 19.42
C SER A 59 6.62 12.92 18.79
N LYS A 60 5.96 14.02 18.42
CA LYS A 60 4.71 14.03 17.65
C LYS A 60 4.87 13.34 16.27
N PHE A 61 6.08 13.37 15.73
CA PHE A 61 6.41 12.69 14.48
C PHE A 61 6.34 11.17 14.65
N THR A 62 6.98 10.63 15.70
CA THR A 62 7.04 9.19 15.94
C THR A 62 5.66 8.59 16.18
N ILE A 63 4.77 9.28 16.91
CA ILE A 63 3.40 8.78 17.12
C ILE A 63 2.57 8.78 15.84
N SER A 64 2.77 9.76 14.97
CA SER A 64 2.08 9.81 13.69
C SER A 64 2.56 8.73 12.73
N LEU A 65 3.86 8.42 12.72
CA LEU A 65 4.41 7.27 12.00
C LEU A 65 3.86 5.94 12.52
N ILE A 66 3.72 5.80 13.84
CA ILE A 66 3.10 4.61 14.45
C ILE A 66 1.64 4.49 14.02
N LEU A 67 0.88 5.59 14.07
CA LEU A 67 -0.53 5.63 13.67
C LEU A 67 -0.69 5.21 12.20
N LEU A 68 0.21 5.69 11.36
CA LEU A 68 0.28 5.33 9.96
C LEU A 68 0.58 3.84 9.76
N PHE A 69 1.60 3.29 10.44
CA PHE A 69 1.91 1.86 10.36
C PHE A 69 0.76 0.98 10.83
N LEU A 70 0.03 1.42 11.87
CA LEU A 70 -1.21 0.77 12.32
C LEU A 70 -2.32 0.81 11.27
N MET A 71 -2.47 1.93 10.57
CA MET A 71 -3.46 2.05 9.49
C MET A 71 -3.12 1.11 8.33
N VAL A 72 -1.85 1.09 7.90
CA VAL A 72 -1.36 0.17 6.85
C VAL A 72 -1.50 -1.29 7.29
N LEU A 73 -1.26 -1.60 8.57
CA LEU A 73 -1.45 -2.95 9.12
C LEU A 73 -2.93 -3.37 9.04
N LEU A 74 -3.84 -2.49 9.49
CA LEU A 74 -5.28 -2.73 9.43
C LEU A 74 -5.75 -2.91 7.99
N GLN A 75 -5.23 -2.11 7.07
CA GLN A 75 -5.53 -2.21 5.65
C GLN A 75 -5.07 -3.56 5.08
N ASN A 76 -3.83 -3.98 5.33
CA ASN A 76 -3.34 -5.28 4.86
C ASN A 76 -4.14 -6.44 5.47
N LEU A 77 -4.61 -6.31 6.71
CA LEU A 77 -5.52 -7.28 7.34
C LEU A 77 -6.87 -7.34 6.63
N LEU A 78 -7.47 -6.19 6.34
CA LEU A 78 -8.73 -6.08 5.60
C LEU A 78 -8.59 -6.61 4.17
N PHE A 79 -7.45 -6.38 3.52
CA PHE A 79 -7.11 -6.93 2.22
C PHE A 79 -7.08 -8.45 2.24
N VAL A 80 -6.30 -9.04 3.15
CA VAL A 80 -6.23 -10.49 3.29
C VAL A 80 -7.62 -11.06 3.58
N ALA A 81 -8.36 -10.47 4.53
CA ALA A 81 -9.71 -10.91 4.87
C ALA A 81 -10.69 -10.79 3.68
N TYR A 82 -10.63 -9.68 2.93
CA TYR A 82 -11.46 -9.46 1.76
C TYR A 82 -11.19 -10.52 0.68
N PHE A 83 -9.93 -10.73 0.32
CA PHE A 83 -9.55 -11.70 -0.71
C PHE A 83 -9.72 -13.16 -0.27
N LEU A 84 -9.68 -13.47 1.03
CA LEU A 84 -9.98 -14.81 1.55
C LEU A 84 -11.49 -15.12 1.56
N LEU A 85 -12.32 -14.17 2.02
CA LEU A 85 -13.75 -14.37 2.24
C LEU A 85 -14.57 -14.12 0.97
N TYR A 86 -14.16 -13.14 0.18
CA TYR A 86 -14.73 -12.85 -1.13
C TYR A 86 -13.65 -13.09 -2.16
N LEU A 87 -13.77 -14.17 -2.93
CA LEU A 87 -12.94 -14.37 -4.11
C LEU A 87 -13.60 -13.56 -5.25
N PRO A 88 -13.15 -12.33 -5.57
CA PRO A 88 -13.84 -11.56 -6.59
C PRO A 88 -13.67 -12.27 -7.93
N LYS A 89 -14.79 -12.62 -8.58
CA LYS A 89 -14.78 -13.24 -9.92
C LYS A 89 -14.34 -12.27 -11.02
N SER A 90 -14.16 -10.98 -10.67
CA SER A 90 -13.90 -9.89 -11.61
C SER A 90 -12.85 -8.92 -11.04
N CYS A 91 -11.93 -8.48 -11.88
CA CYS A 91 -10.83 -7.56 -11.53
C CYS A 91 -11.29 -6.20 -10.97
N THR A 92 -12.53 -5.79 -11.25
CA THR A 92 -13.17 -4.59 -10.69
C THR A 92 -13.33 -4.62 -9.17
N GLY A 93 -13.42 -5.81 -8.55
CA GLY A 93 -13.48 -5.95 -7.10
C GLY A 93 -12.17 -5.59 -6.39
N ALA A 94 -11.04 -5.75 -7.08
CA ALA A 94 -9.71 -5.43 -6.56
C ALA A 94 -9.34 -3.94 -6.68
N MET A 95 -10.07 -3.18 -7.50
CA MET A 95 -9.76 -1.78 -7.82
C MET A 95 -10.07 -0.82 -6.66
N GLY A 96 -11.13 -1.09 -5.89
CA GLY A 96 -11.48 -0.30 -4.71
C GLY A 96 -10.40 -0.32 -3.63
N PRO A 97 -9.95 -1.52 -3.20
CA PRO A 97 -8.86 -1.62 -2.24
C PRO A 97 -7.53 -0.99 -2.71
N LEU A 98 -7.19 -1.14 -4.01
CA LEU A 98 -6.02 -0.48 -4.63
C LEU A 98 -6.09 1.04 -4.60
N LEU A 99 -7.26 1.62 -4.95
CA LEU A 99 -7.49 3.07 -4.87
C LEU A 99 -7.39 3.59 -3.44
N PHE A 100 -7.91 2.84 -2.47
CA PHE A 100 -7.79 3.19 -1.05
C PHE A 100 -6.32 3.25 -0.60
N SER A 101 -5.49 2.29 -1.04
CA SER A 101 -4.05 2.27 -0.76
C SER A 101 -3.30 3.45 -1.39
N GLY A 102 -3.64 3.82 -2.64
CA GLY A 102 -3.08 5.01 -3.29
C GLY A 102 -3.40 6.31 -2.55
N CYS A 103 -4.61 6.45 -2.03
CA CYS A 103 -5.02 7.62 -1.25
C CYS A 103 -4.26 7.72 0.08
N GLU A 104 -4.05 6.60 0.80
CA GLU A 104 -3.26 6.59 2.03
C GLU A 104 -1.81 7.01 1.75
N PHE A 105 -1.21 6.60 0.64
CA PHE A 105 0.15 7.01 0.27
C PHE A 105 0.26 8.54 0.01
N ILE A 106 -0.79 9.15 -0.54
CA ILE A 106 -0.87 10.60 -0.71
C ILE A 106 -0.96 11.30 0.66
N VAL A 107 -1.79 10.78 1.57
CA VAL A 107 -1.89 11.30 2.95
C VAL A 107 -0.54 11.18 3.66
N LEU A 108 0.15 10.05 3.48
CA LEU A 108 1.49 9.78 4.00
C LEU A 108 2.52 10.80 3.53
N THR A 109 2.51 11.10 2.24
CA THR A 109 3.42 12.06 1.60
C THR A 109 3.16 13.48 2.11
N LEU A 110 1.89 13.87 2.21
CA LEU A 110 1.49 15.16 2.78
C LEU A 110 1.89 15.25 4.27
N PHE A 111 1.73 14.16 5.01
CA PHE A 111 2.05 14.11 6.43
C PHE A 111 3.56 14.22 6.68
N LEU A 112 4.37 13.47 5.92
CA LEU A 112 5.83 13.56 5.99
C LEU A 112 6.32 14.96 5.65
N LYS A 113 5.77 15.57 4.59
CA LYS A 113 6.11 16.94 4.19
C LYS A 113 5.82 17.95 5.31
N VAL A 114 4.65 17.86 5.94
CA VAL A 114 4.28 18.73 7.07
C VAL A 114 5.19 18.51 8.29
N SER A 115 5.68 17.30 8.49
CA SER A 115 6.56 16.96 9.60
C SER A 115 8.02 17.41 9.40
N GLU A 116 8.41 17.71 8.17
CA GLU A 116 9.75 18.20 7.79
C GLU A 116 9.88 19.72 7.94
N ASP A 117 8.74 20.42 7.98
CA ASP A 117 8.61 21.87 8.12
C ASP A 117 8.47 22.34 9.61
N GLU A 118 8.41 21.43 10.60
CA GLU A 118 8.35 21.72 12.07
C GLU A 118 9.70 21.42 12.76
#